data_AF-A0AAD7GUJ7-F1
#
_entry.id   AF-A0AAD7GUJ7-F1
#
_cell.length_a   1.000
_cell.length_b   1.000
_cell.length_c   1.000
_cell.angle_alpha   90.00
_cell.angle_beta   90.00
_cell.angle_gamma   90.00
#
_symmetry.space_group_name_H-M   'P 1'
#
loop_
_entity.id
_entity.type
_entity.pdbx_description
1 polymer ?
#
loop_
_entity_poly.entity_id
_entity_poly.type
_entity_poly.pdbx_seq_one_letter_code
_entity_poly.pdbx_strand_id
1 'polypeptide(L)'
;MLPILQKMTQARKWAGHLDKLFGTPAAIDLTHPFFRAITHLDIFETVTDNDMAYVSLAAMSALTHLCLNGQVGEAFSRRVLDDCAHLQVLINMWEEETDAYLPRDIAADSPVSDKRFVVCLYYADYLKDWEVGARGGLDFWVAADDFVERKRRGEIEGALPFFVPPDRSQT
;
A
#
# COMPACT_ATOMS: atom_id res chain seq x y z
N MET A 1 -23.48 4.18 6.93
CA MET A 1 -22.78 3.49 5.82
C MET A 1 -23.35 3.99 4.50
N LEU A 2 -22.50 4.41 3.56
CA LEU A 2 -22.94 5.09 2.33
C LEU A 2 -23.61 4.08 1.35
N PRO A 3 -24.87 4.28 0.92
CA PRO A 3 -25.55 3.39 -0.02
C PRO A 3 -24.82 3.15 -1.34
N ILE A 4 -23.90 4.05 -1.71
CA ILE A 4 -23.08 3.91 -2.93
C ILE A 4 -22.11 2.73 -2.86
N LEU A 5 -21.56 2.40 -1.68
CA LEU A 5 -20.58 1.31 -1.54
C LEU A 5 -21.22 -0.06 -1.81
N GLN A 6 -22.51 -0.22 -1.50
CA GLN A 6 -23.26 -1.45 -1.79
C GLN A 6 -23.39 -1.73 -3.30
N LYS A 7 -23.24 -0.70 -4.14
CA LYS A 7 -23.28 -0.84 -5.60
C LYS A 7 -21.90 -1.09 -6.21
N MET A 8 -20.83 -0.93 -5.43
CA MET A 8 -19.43 -1.03 -5.88
C MET A 8 -18.81 -2.41 -5.59
N THR A 9 -19.60 -3.49 -5.64
CA THR A 9 -19.15 -4.86 -5.30
C THR A 9 -18.14 -5.46 -6.29
N GLN A 10 -17.93 -4.79 -7.43
CA GLN A 10 -16.94 -5.19 -8.43
C GLN A 10 -15.66 -4.36 -8.37
N ALA A 11 -15.58 -3.36 -7.49
CA ALA A 11 -14.35 -2.59 -7.32
C ALA A 11 -13.22 -3.52 -6.88
N ARG A 12 -12.05 -3.38 -7.51
CA ARG A 12 -10.85 -4.15 -7.17
C ARG A 12 -9.77 -3.29 -6.51
N LYS A 13 -9.77 -2.00 -6.80
CA LYS A 13 -8.83 -1.02 -6.24
C LYS A 13 -9.63 0.02 -5.46
N TRP A 14 -9.18 0.36 -4.26
CA TRP A 14 -9.71 1.48 -3.49
C TRP A 14 -8.56 2.25 -2.84
N ALA A 15 -8.68 3.57 -2.84
CA ALA A 15 -7.74 4.48 -2.23
C ALA A 15 -8.48 5.57 -1.46
N GLY A 16 -7.98 5.94 -0.29
CA GLY A 16 -8.50 7.06 0.46
C GLY A 16 -8.35 6.90 1.97
N HIS A 17 -9.13 7.72 2.68
CA HIS A 17 -9.21 7.69 4.13
C HIS A 17 -10.42 6.88 4.60
N LEU A 18 -10.19 5.73 5.24
CA LEU A 18 -11.23 4.91 5.87
C LEU A 18 -11.91 5.62 7.04
N ASP A 19 -11.17 6.43 7.83
CA ASP A 19 -11.75 7.25 8.91
C ASP A 19 -12.80 8.23 8.36
N LYS A 20 -12.58 8.83 7.18
CA LYS A 20 -13.57 9.69 6.52
C LYS A 20 -14.75 8.92 5.97
N LEU A 21 -14.54 7.66 5.57
CA LEU A 21 -15.59 6.82 5.01
C LEU A 21 -16.51 6.21 6.09
N PHE A 22 -15.96 5.84 7.24
CA PHE A 22 -16.66 5.14 8.33
C PHE A 22 -16.81 5.96 9.61
N GLY A 23 -16.23 7.16 9.66
CA GLY A 23 -16.32 8.12 10.76
C GLY A 23 -15.26 7.92 11.85
N THR A 24 -14.99 6.68 12.27
CA THR A 24 -13.93 6.36 13.24
C THR A 24 -13.25 5.03 12.91
N PRO A 25 -11.96 4.84 13.25
CA PRO A 25 -11.27 3.58 13.02
C PRO A 25 -11.95 2.36 13.66
N ALA A 26 -12.51 2.51 14.87
CA ALA A 26 -13.21 1.44 15.56
C ALA A 26 -14.53 1.02 14.89
N ALA A 27 -15.06 1.84 13.98
CA ALA A 27 -16.30 1.55 13.24
C ALA A 27 -16.03 0.93 11.85
N ILE A 28 -14.76 0.70 11.49
CA ILE A 28 -14.41 0.11 10.19
C ILE A 28 -14.75 -1.38 10.24
N ASP A 29 -15.77 -1.77 9.47
CA ASP A 29 -16.11 -3.17 9.22
C ASP A 29 -15.54 -3.63 7.87
N LEU A 30 -14.33 -4.20 7.90
CA LEU A 30 -13.68 -4.74 6.71
C LEU A 30 -14.30 -6.06 6.21
N THR A 31 -15.30 -6.61 6.92
CA THR A 31 -16.07 -7.78 6.45
C THR A 31 -17.22 -7.38 5.53
N HIS A 32 -17.50 -6.07 5.41
CA HIS A 32 -18.57 -5.56 4.57
C HIS A 32 -18.41 -6.00 3.09
N PRO A 33 -19.49 -6.37 2.37
CA PRO A 33 -19.42 -6.90 0.99
C PRO A 33 -18.68 -6.02 -0.04
N PHE A 34 -18.56 -4.72 0.21
CA PHE A 34 -17.73 -3.81 -0.58
C PHE A 34 -16.26 -4.26 -0.64
N PHE A 35 -15.70 -4.71 0.48
CA PHE A 35 -14.28 -5.07 0.61
C PHE A 35 -13.96 -6.47 0.08
N ARG A 36 -14.97 -7.33 -0.09
CA ARG A 36 -14.79 -8.73 -0.52
C ARG A 36 -14.05 -8.87 -1.86
N ALA A 37 -14.18 -7.86 -2.71
CA ALA A 37 -13.60 -7.82 -4.04
C ALA A 37 -12.30 -6.99 -4.12
N ILE A 38 -11.97 -6.24 -3.08
CA ILE A 38 -10.84 -5.33 -3.10
C ILE A 38 -9.55 -6.15 -3.00
N THR A 39 -8.71 -6.03 -4.02
CA THR A 39 -7.39 -6.66 -4.09
C THR A 39 -6.26 -5.67 -3.84
N HIS A 40 -6.47 -4.39 -4.15
CA HIS A 40 -5.52 -3.30 -3.90
C HIS A 40 -6.16 -2.25 -3.01
N LEU A 41 -5.53 -1.99 -1.87
CA LEU A 41 -6.00 -1.03 -0.88
C LEU A 41 -4.90 0.00 -0.62
N ASP A 42 -5.24 1.28 -0.72
CA ASP A 42 -4.35 2.40 -0.42
C ASP A 42 -4.96 3.25 0.70
N ILE A 43 -4.29 3.26 1.85
CA ILE A 43 -4.79 3.86 3.09
C ILE A 43 -4.00 5.15 3.32
N PHE A 44 -4.70 6.28 3.27
CA PHE A 44 -4.09 7.61 3.38
C PHE A 44 -3.93 8.08 4.83
N GLU A 45 -4.45 7.33 5.80
CA GLU A 45 -4.24 7.61 7.21
C GLU A 45 -2.83 7.27 7.69
N THR A 46 -2.37 8.06 8.67
CA THR A 46 -1.20 7.70 9.46
C THR A 46 -1.53 6.50 10.35
N VAL A 47 -0.80 5.40 10.16
CA VAL A 47 -0.96 4.17 10.96
C VAL A 47 0.23 4.00 11.90
N THR A 48 -0.07 3.75 13.17
CA THR A 48 0.88 3.50 14.25
C THR A 48 0.88 2.04 14.68
N ASP A 49 1.91 1.61 15.40
CA ASP A 49 2.03 0.23 15.93
C ASP A 49 0.87 -0.19 16.86
N ASN A 50 0.13 0.79 17.42
CA ASN A 50 -0.98 0.55 18.33
C ASN A 50 -2.36 0.56 17.64
N ASP A 51 -2.42 0.80 16.33
CA ASP A 51 -3.70 0.92 15.63
C ASP A 51 -4.35 -0.43 15.35
N MET A 52 -5.05 -0.93 16.37
CA MET A 52 -5.76 -2.21 16.33
C MET A 52 -6.89 -2.25 15.30
N ALA A 53 -7.39 -1.10 14.84
CA ALA A 53 -8.44 -1.03 13.82
C ALA A 53 -8.05 -1.79 12.54
N TYR A 54 -6.77 -1.74 12.18
CA TYR A 54 -6.24 -2.36 10.97
C TYR A 54 -5.83 -3.83 11.16
N VAL A 55 -5.93 -4.40 12.37
CA VAL A 55 -5.80 -5.86 12.56
C VAL A 55 -6.87 -6.62 11.79
N SER A 56 -8.01 -5.98 11.51
CA SER A 56 -9.07 -6.54 10.68
C SER A 56 -8.71 -6.65 9.19
N LEU A 57 -7.57 -6.12 8.73
CA LEU A 57 -7.12 -6.26 7.34
C LEU A 57 -7.01 -7.73 6.91
N ALA A 58 -6.63 -8.62 7.84
CA ALA A 58 -6.57 -10.06 7.61
C ALA A 58 -7.93 -10.69 7.24
N ALA A 59 -9.05 -10.02 7.56
CA ALA A 59 -10.39 -10.46 7.16
C ALA A 59 -10.68 -10.23 5.67
N MET A 60 -9.90 -9.36 4.99
CA MET A 60 -10.03 -9.10 3.56
C MET A 60 -9.36 -10.20 2.75
N SER A 61 -10.06 -11.33 2.55
CA SER A 61 -9.49 -12.51 1.90
C SER A 61 -9.02 -12.31 0.44
N ALA A 62 -9.45 -11.24 -0.22
CA ALA A 62 -9.02 -10.89 -1.58
C ALA A 62 -7.83 -9.93 -1.61
N LEU A 63 -7.43 -9.36 -0.47
CA LEU A 63 -6.39 -8.35 -0.39
C LEU A 63 -5.03 -8.97 -0.74
N THR A 64 -4.45 -8.51 -1.84
CA THR A 64 -3.11 -8.92 -2.29
C THR A 64 -2.10 -7.77 -2.25
N HIS A 65 -2.57 -6.53 -2.31
CA HIS A 65 -1.74 -5.33 -2.35
C HIS A 65 -2.24 -4.31 -1.34
N LEU A 66 -1.34 -3.87 -0.47
CA LEU A 66 -1.62 -2.83 0.53
C LEU A 66 -0.58 -1.73 0.43
N CYS A 67 -1.04 -0.48 0.41
CA CYS A 67 -0.23 0.72 0.50
C CYS A 67 -0.67 1.50 1.73
N LEU A 68 0.30 1.91 2.53
CA LEU A 68 0.12 2.70 3.74
C LEU A 68 0.94 3.99 3.57
N ASN A 69 0.33 5.12 3.86
CA ASN A 69 0.98 6.41 3.72
C ASN A 69 1.61 6.89 5.03
N GLY A 70 2.78 7.51 4.93
CA GLY A 70 3.53 8.05 6.06
C GLY A 70 4.45 7.02 6.73
N GLN A 71 4.98 7.38 7.90
CA GLN A 71 5.91 6.52 8.63
C GLN A 71 5.17 5.40 9.36
N VAL A 72 5.10 4.22 8.74
CA VAL A 72 4.54 3.02 9.37
C VAL A 72 5.60 2.32 10.22
N GLY A 73 5.23 1.96 11.45
CA GLY A 73 6.08 1.22 12.36
C GLY A 73 6.39 -0.20 11.91
N GLU A 74 7.56 -0.71 12.34
CA GLU A 74 8.02 -2.06 12.01
C GLU A 74 7.05 -3.13 12.52
N ALA A 75 6.60 -3.01 13.77
CA ALA A 75 5.78 -4.03 14.41
C ALA A 75 4.43 -4.17 13.71
N PHE A 76 3.85 -3.04 13.29
CA PHE A 76 2.65 -3.03 12.46
C PHE A 76 2.88 -3.72 11.12
N SER A 77 3.95 -3.34 10.41
CA SER A 77 4.27 -3.88 9.09
C SER A 77 4.45 -5.40 9.14
N ARG A 78 5.20 -5.93 10.12
CA ARG A 78 5.36 -7.37 10.33
C ARG A 78 4.04 -8.07 10.61
N ARG A 79 3.21 -7.52 11.50
CA ARG A 79 1.90 -8.10 11.81
C ARG A 79 1.02 -8.21 10.57
N VAL A 80 0.94 -7.16 9.77
CA VAL A 80 0.17 -7.17 8.51
C VAL A 80 0.70 -8.25 7.56
N LEU A 81 2.02 -8.35 7.40
CA LEU A 81 2.66 -9.37 6.57
C LEU A 81 2.38 -10.79 7.06
N ASP A 82 2.36 -11.00 8.37
CA ASP A 82 2.13 -12.32 8.99
C ASP A 82 0.65 -12.72 8.94
N ASP A 83 -0.26 -11.80 9.25
CA ASP A 83 -1.70 -12.08 9.40
C ASP A 83 -2.45 -12.10 8.06
N CYS A 84 -2.00 -11.31 7.07
CA CYS A 84 -2.65 -11.25 5.76
C CYS A 84 -2.10 -12.33 4.81
N ALA A 85 -2.67 -13.54 4.90
CA ALA A 85 -2.19 -14.74 4.20
C ALA A 85 -2.08 -14.61 2.67
N HIS A 86 -2.87 -13.74 2.04
CA HIS A 86 -2.86 -13.53 0.59
C HIS A 86 -2.06 -12.30 0.15
N LEU A 87 -1.48 -11.55 1.09
CA LEU A 87 -0.74 -10.33 0.79
C LEU A 87 0.53 -10.68 0.02
N GLN A 88 0.65 -10.09 -1.17
CA GLN A 88 1.76 -10.24 -2.11
C GLN A 88 2.71 -9.04 -2.04
N VAL A 89 2.17 -7.84 -1.81
CA VAL A 89 2.92 -6.59 -1.75
C VAL A 89 2.41 -5.73 -0.59
N LEU A 90 3.33 -5.26 0.25
CA LEU A 90 3.11 -4.22 1.24
C LEU A 90 4.00 -3.02 0.92
N ILE A 91 3.40 -1.89 0.61
CA ILE A 91 4.08 -0.64 0.31
C ILE A 91 3.96 0.29 1.52
N ASN A 92 5.11 0.74 2.00
CA ASN A 92 5.19 1.88 2.91
C ASN A 92 5.54 3.12 2.06
N MET A 93 4.57 4.02 1.86
CA MET A 93 4.69 5.18 0.98
C MET A 93 5.08 6.42 1.79
N TRP A 94 6.25 6.98 1.49
CA TRP A 94 6.82 8.11 2.21
C TRP A 94 6.70 9.38 1.40
N GLU A 95 6.14 10.43 1.99
CA GLU A 95 6.21 11.77 1.40
C GLU A 95 7.67 12.24 1.36
N GLU A 96 8.09 12.81 0.23
CA GLU A 96 9.40 13.44 0.11
C GLU A 96 9.38 14.73 0.94
N GLU A 97 9.49 14.59 2.27
CA GLU A 97 9.67 15.76 3.13
C GLU A 97 11.05 16.36 2.86
N THR A 98 11.02 17.65 2.58
CA THR A 98 12.15 18.54 2.32
C THR A 98 13.26 18.36 3.38
N ASP A 99 14.39 17.82 2.93
CA ASP A 99 15.76 18.18 3.32
C ASP A 99 16.57 17.38 4.39
N ALA A 100 16.09 16.29 5.01
CA ALA A 100 16.89 15.62 6.05
C ALA A 100 17.41 14.19 5.75
N TYR A 101 16.64 13.33 5.08
CA TYR A 101 17.03 11.94 4.87
C TYR A 101 16.87 11.54 3.43
N LEU A 102 17.94 11.01 2.82
CA LEU A 102 17.79 10.42 1.51
C LEU A 102 16.95 9.15 1.67
N PRO A 103 15.92 8.96 0.85
CA PRO A 103 15.11 7.74 0.78
C PRO A 103 15.87 6.43 0.85
N ARG A 104 17.08 6.42 0.26
CA ARG A 104 18.00 5.28 0.26
C ARG A 104 18.42 4.87 1.67
N ASP A 105 18.61 5.83 2.55
CA ASP A 105 19.05 5.59 3.92
C ASP A 105 17.91 4.94 4.72
N ILE A 106 16.68 5.44 4.57
CA ILE A 106 15.48 4.90 5.22
C ILE A 106 15.24 3.43 4.81
N ALA A 107 15.38 3.14 3.52
CA ALA A 107 15.18 1.80 2.99
C ALA A 107 16.31 0.83 3.37
N ALA A 108 17.56 1.31 3.44
CA ALA A 108 18.70 0.52 3.91
C ALA A 108 18.57 0.18 5.40
N ASP A 109 18.02 1.09 6.18
CA ASP A 109 17.83 0.93 7.63
C ASP A 109 16.48 0.29 7.99
N SER A 110 15.64 -0.05 7.00
CA SER A 110 14.35 -0.69 7.26
C SER A 110 14.57 -2.04 7.95
N PRO A 111 14.03 -2.23 9.17
CA PRO A 111 14.20 -3.47 9.91
C PRO A 111 13.29 -4.61 9.38
N VAL A 112 12.43 -4.32 8.39
CA VAL A 112 11.53 -5.30 7.76
C VAL A 112 12.23 -5.95 6.55
N SER A 113 12.68 -7.20 6.72
CA SER A 113 13.37 -7.97 5.67
C SER A 113 12.46 -8.80 4.77
N ASP A 114 11.13 -8.73 4.95
CA ASP A 114 10.19 -9.51 4.14
C ASP A 114 10.29 -9.13 2.65
N LYS A 115 10.28 -10.13 1.77
CA LYS A 115 10.39 -9.93 0.33
C LYS A 115 9.18 -9.17 -0.27
N ARG A 116 8.02 -9.23 0.39
CA ARG A 116 6.78 -8.54 0.03
C ARG A 116 6.77 -7.08 0.45
N PHE A 117 7.62 -6.70 1.41
CA PHE A 117 7.70 -5.32 1.90
C PHE A 117 8.57 -4.47 0.99
N VAL A 118 8.09 -3.27 0.66
CA VAL A 118 8.80 -2.29 -0.16
C VAL A 118 8.55 -0.88 0.37
N VAL A 119 9.56 -0.02 0.29
CA VAL A 119 9.43 1.41 0.54
C VAL A 119 9.27 2.12 -0.79
N CYS A 120 8.22 2.92 -0.93
CA CYS A 120 7.96 3.76 -2.09
C CYS A 120 8.06 5.22 -1.69
N LEU A 121 8.63 6.04 -2.54
CA LEU A 121 8.57 7.49 -2.37
C LEU A 121 7.37 8.05 -3.09
N TYR A 122 6.70 8.96 -2.41
CA TYR A 122 5.52 9.64 -2.91
C TYR A 122 5.87 10.40 -4.18
N TYR A 123 5.06 10.19 -5.21
CA TYR A 123 5.16 10.93 -6.45
C TYR A 123 4.31 12.19 -6.34
N ALA A 124 4.88 13.33 -6.77
CA ALA A 124 4.19 14.61 -6.83
C ALA A 124 2.88 14.60 -7.66
N ASP A 125 2.59 13.54 -8.42
CA ASP A 125 1.38 13.40 -9.22
C ASP A 125 0.71 12.02 -9.07
N TYR A 126 0.35 11.65 -7.83
CA TYR A 126 -0.42 10.44 -7.52
C TYR A 126 -1.71 10.33 -8.37
N LEU A 127 -2.40 11.46 -8.60
CA LEU A 127 -3.64 11.46 -9.36
C LEU A 127 -3.41 11.01 -10.82
N LYS A 128 -2.35 11.50 -11.46
CA LYS A 128 -1.99 11.08 -12.82
C LYS A 128 -1.60 9.60 -12.87
N ASP A 129 -0.85 9.10 -11.90
CA ASP A 129 -0.51 7.66 -11.85
C ASP A 129 -1.78 6.81 -11.70
N TRP A 130 -2.68 7.21 -10.80
CA TRP A 130 -3.99 6.55 -10.65
C TRP A 130 -4.79 6.57 -11.95
N GLU A 131 -4.85 7.71 -12.65
CA GLU A 131 -5.55 7.81 -13.93
C GLU A 131 -4.95 6.91 -15.01
N VAL A 132 -3.62 6.81 -15.06
CA VAL A 132 -2.91 5.90 -15.98
C VAL A 132 -3.30 4.46 -15.68
N GLY A 133 -3.25 4.04 -14.41
CA GLY A 133 -3.66 2.70 -13.98
C GLY A 133 -5.12 2.40 -14.27
N ALA A 134 -6.02 3.37 -14.05
CA ALA A 134 -7.45 3.24 -14.34
C ALA A 134 -7.73 3.04 -15.84
N ARG A 135 -6.85 3.55 -16.73
CA ARG A 135 -6.90 3.34 -18.18
C ARG A 135 -6.17 2.09 -18.66
N GLY A 136 -5.64 1.27 -17.74
CA GLY A 136 -4.89 0.06 -18.06
C GLY A 136 -3.41 0.30 -18.42
N GLY A 137 -2.89 1.49 -18.14
CA GLY A 137 -1.46 1.77 -18.22
C GLY A 137 -0.68 1.18 -17.04
N LEU A 138 0.64 1.42 -17.04
CA LEU A 138 1.52 0.99 -15.96
C LEU A 138 1.49 2.00 -14.82
N ASP A 139 0.81 1.66 -13.73
CA ASP A 139 0.75 2.44 -12.49
C ASP A 139 1.83 2.01 -11.49
N PHE A 140 1.87 2.66 -10.32
CA PHE A 140 2.83 2.34 -9.27
C PHE A 140 2.66 0.92 -8.71
N TRP A 141 1.44 0.35 -8.77
CA TRP A 141 1.20 -1.03 -8.35
C TRP A 141 1.96 -2.02 -9.23
N VAL A 142 1.88 -1.85 -10.56
CA VAL A 142 2.64 -2.68 -11.49
C VAL A 142 4.15 -2.54 -11.27
N ALA A 143 4.61 -1.34 -10.91
CA ALA A 143 6.01 -1.13 -10.56
C ALA A 143 6.42 -1.87 -9.27
N ALA A 144 5.55 -1.86 -8.25
CA ALA A 144 5.78 -2.56 -6.99
C ALA A 144 5.81 -4.08 -7.19
N ASP A 145 4.93 -4.61 -8.04
CA ASP A 145 4.92 -6.03 -8.43
C ASP A 145 6.25 -6.47 -9.05
N ASP A 146 6.72 -5.74 -10.08
CA ASP A 146 8.01 -6.05 -10.71
C ASP A 146 9.15 -6.02 -9.67
N PHE A 147 9.16 -5.01 -8.80
CA PHE A 147 10.19 -4.89 -7.79
C PHE A 147 10.18 -6.05 -6.78
N VAL A 148 9.01 -6.44 -6.28
CA VAL A 148 8.85 -7.59 -5.37
C VAL A 148 9.25 -8.90 -6.07
N GLU A 149 8.89 -9.07 -7.34
CA GLU A 149 9.31 -10.26 -8.11
C GLU A 149 10.83 -10.31 -8.28
N ARG A 150 11.48 -9.19 -8.58
CA ARG A 150 12.95 -9.10 -8.65
C ARG A 150 13.61 -9.41 -7.30
N LYS A 151 13.05 -8.94 -6.19
CA LYS A 151 13.46 -9.34 -4.82
C LYS A 151 13.29 -10.83 -4.58
N ARG A 152 12.18 -11.43 -5.04
CA ARG A 152 11.93 -12.87 -4.92
C ARG A 152 12.98 -13.69 -5.65
N ARG A 153 13.38 -13.26 -6.85
CA ARG A 153 14.46 -13.84 -7.67
C ARG A 153 15.88 -13.56 -7.15
N GLY A 154 16.04 -12.68 -6.17
CA GLY A 154 17.34 -12.32 -5.61
C GLY A 154 18.15 -11.35 -6.48
N GLU A 155 17.50 -10.65 -7.42
CA GLU A 155 18.13 -9.61 -8.23
C GLU A 155 18.32 -8.29 -7.48
N ILE A 156 17.56 -8.11 -6.39
CA ILE A 156 17.57 -6.94 -5.52
C ILE A 156 17.66 -7.43 -4.09
N GLU A 157 18.61 -6.89 -3.33
CA GLU A 157 18.75 -7.17 -1.90
C GLU A 157 17.97 -6.17 -1.05
N GLY A 158 17.41 -6.64 0.07
CA GLY A 158 16.80 -5.78 1.09
C GLY A 158 15.48 -5.10 0.71
N ALA A 159 15.18 -4.00 1.40
CA ALA A 159 13.98 -3.18 1.20
C ALA A 159 14.31 -1.87 0.46
N LEU A 160 15.33 -1.88 -0.41
CA LEU A 160 15.77 -0.72 -1.19
C LEU A 160 14.55 0.04 -1.75
N PRO A 161 14.57 1.38 -1.74
CA PRO A 161 13.41 2.13 -2.16
C PRO A 161 13.26 1.90 -3.66
N PHE A 162 12.08 1.47 -4.10
CA PHE A 162 11.82 1.44 -5.52
C PHE A 162 11.34 2.82 -5.94
N PHE A 163 12.11 3.44 -6.83
CA PHE A 163 11.72 4.66 -7.50
C PHE A 163 10.89 4.26 -8.72
N VAL A 164 9.64 4.70 -8.80
CA VAL A 164 8.83 4.67 -10.02
C VAL A 164 9.08 5.96 -10.81
N PRO A 165 10.16 6.12 -11.59
CA PRO A 165 10.48 7.41 -12.19
C PRO A 165 9.26 8.08 -12.84
N PRO A 166 9.07 9.40 -12.64
CA PRO A 166 7.84 10.11 -13.01
C PRO A 166 7.58 10.15 -14.52
N ASP A 167 8.54 9.67 -15.32
CA ASP A 167 8.44 9.59 -16.76
C ASP A 167 8.88 8.20 -17.26
N ARG A 168 7.89 7.34 -17.55
CA ARG A 168 8.07 6.08 -18.29
C ARG A 168 7.88 6.25 -19.80
N SER A 169 7.68 7.47 -20.31
CA SER A 169 7.45 7.69 -21.75
C SER A 169 8.71 7.52 -22.62
N GLN A 170 9.85 7.19 -22.02
CA GLN A 170 11.15 7.04 -22.71
C GLN A 170 11.78 5.64 -22.61
N THR A 171 11.08 4.63 -22.08
CA THR A 171 11.55 3.23 -22.03
C THR A 171 10.57 2.32 -22.75
#